data_AF-A0A0G0VXG7-F1
#
_entry.id   AF-A0A0G0VXG7-F1
#
_cell.length_a   1.000
_cell.length_b   1.000
_cell.length_c   1.000
_cell.angle_alpha   90.00
_cell.angle_beta   90.00
_cell.angle_gamma   90.00
#
_symmetry.space_group_name_H-M   'P 1'
#
loop_
_entity.id
_entity.type
_entity.pdbx_description
1 polymer ?
#
loop_
_entity_poly.entity_id
_entity_poly.type
_entity_poly.pdbx_seq_one_letter_code
_entity_poly.pdbx_strand_id
1 'polypeptide(L)'
;MKKHDEKFDKKEKDLENALRRALADYQNLEKRIAEEKSSWVRSANKDLILRLLPGLDSLLLAEKHTDDEGVKVSIDHFLDIFRKEGVEKIETIGREFNPNLMEAISTREGEEGIVLEEIKVGYMLKGEVIRPAQVVVGKETN
;
A
#
# COMPACT_ATOMS: atom_id res chain seq x y z
N MET A 1 -54.48 4.80 -39.16
CA MET A 1 -54.49 4.60 -37.69
C MET A 1 -53.52 3.52 -37.26
N LYS A 2 -53.75 2.22 -37.50
CA LYS A 2 -52.89 1.12 -36.97
C LYS A 2 -51.36 1.25 -37.15
N LYS A 3 -50.86 1.68 -38.32
CA LYS A 3 -49.40 1.88 -38.56
C LYS A 3 -48.79 3.05 -37.77
N HIS A 4 -49.61 4.02 -37.37
CA HIS A 4 -49.17 5.17 -36.59
C HIS A 4 -49.03 4.77 -35.11
N ASP A 5 -50.00 4.01 -34.61
CA ASP A 5 -50.01 3.46 -33.24
C ASP A 5 -48.85 2.48 -33.02
N GLU A 6 -48.60 1.54 -33.95
CA GLU A 6 -47.43 0.64 -33.89
C GLU A 6 -46.08 1.39 -33.90
N LYS A 7 -46.01 2.53 -34.59
CA LYS A 7 -44.79 3.35 -34.66
C LYS A 7 -44.55 4.09 -33.34
N PHE A 8 -45.62 4.50 -32.65
CA PHE A 8 -45.52 5.09 -31.32
C PHE A 8 -45.14 4.07 -30.26
N ASP A 9 -45.78 2.90 -30.23
CA ASP A 9 -45.45 1.81 -29.29
C ASP A 9 -43.99 1.37 -29.43
N LYS A 10 -43.49 1.27 -30.67
CA LYS A 10 -42.09 0.95 -30.92
C LYS A 10 -41.16 2.05 -30.38
N LYS A 11 -41.50 3.32 -30.62
CA LYS A 11 -40.70 4.47 -30.16
C LYS A 11 -40.70 4.57 -28.64
N GLU A 12 -41.82 4.30 -27.99
CA GLU A 12 -41.93 4.25 -26.53
C GLU A 12 -41.04 3.13 -25.96
N LYS A 13 -41.13 1.92 -26.51
CA LYS A 13 -40.28 0.79 -26.11
C LYS A 13 -38.79 1.06 -26.35
N ASP A 14 -38.44 1.71 -27.45
CA ASP A 14 -37.04 2.09 -27.75
C ASP A 14 -36.54 3.13 -26.74
N LEU A 15 -37.38 4.11 -26.36
CA LEU A 15 -37.07 5.11 -25.33
C LEU A 15 -36.94 4.50 -23.94
N GLU A 16 -37.85 3.60 -23.55
CA GLU A 16 -37.76 2.87 -22.29
C GLU A 16 -36.48 2.05 -22.20
N ASN A 17 -36.12 1.36 -23.29
CA ASN A 17 -34.88 0.58 -23.35
C ASN A 17 -33.64 1.47 -23.28
N ALA A 18 -33.66 2.64 -23.94
CA ALA A 18 -32.58 3.62 -23.87
C ALA A 18 -32.45 4.18 -22.44
N LEU A 19 -33.57 4.48 -21.78
CA LEU A 19 -33.59 4.95 -20.40
C LEU A 19 -33.05 3.89 -19.44
N ARG A 20 -33.48 2.63 -19.58
CA ARG A 20 -32.97 1.51 -18.76
C ARG A 20 -31.46 1.34 -18.92
N ARG A 21 -30.93 1.45 -20.14
CA ARG A 21 -29.48 1.40 -20.40
C ARG A 21 -28.77 2.59 -19.76
N ALA A 22 -29.28 3.81 -19.96
CA ALA A 22 -28.69 5.01 -19.36
C ALA A 22 -28.65 4.94 -17.83
N LEU A 23 -29.69 4.39 -17.19
CA LEU A 23 -29.73 4.16 -15.74
C LEU A 23 -28.68 3.13 -15.30
N ALA A 24 -28.53 2.02 -16.04
CA ALA A 24 -27.52 1.01 -15.75
C ALA A 24 -26.09 1.57 -15.92
N ASP A 25 -25.85 2.35 -16.99
CA ASP A 25 -24.57 3.01 -17.23
C ASP A 25 -24.24 4.03 -16.12
N TYR A 26 -25.24 4.77 -15.65
CA TYR A 26 -25.10 5.69 -14.53
C TYR A 26 -24.74 4.96 -13.23
N GLN A 27 -25.42 3.86 -12.90
CA GLN A 27 -25.10 3.06 -11.71
C GLN A 27 -23.68 2.49 -11.77
N ASN A 28 -23.25 2.01 -12.94
CA ASN A 28 -21.89 1.53 -13.15
C ASN A 28 -20.86 2.66 -13.01
N LEU A 29 -21.18 3.86 -13.51
CA LEU A 29 -20.34 5.04 -13.37
C LEU A 29 -20.21 5.47 -11.91
N GLU A 30 -21.30 5.54 -11.15
CA GLU A 30 -21.27 5.87 -9.72
C GLU A 30 -20.40 4.90 -8.93
N LYS A 31 -20.56 3.59 -9.18
CA LYS A 31 -19.72 2.56 -8.55
C LYS A 31 -18.24 2.76 -8.88
N ARG A 32 -17.92 2.98 -10.15
CA ARG A 32 -16.55 3.22 -10.60
C ARG A 32 -15.94 4.47 -9.97
N ILE A 33 -16.68 5.58 -9.92
CA ILE A 33 -16.21 6.83 -9.29
C ILE A 33 -15.94 6.62 -7.80
N ALA A 34 -16.79 5.87 -7.09
CA ALA A 34 -16.58 5.57 -5.68
C ALA A 34 -15.30 4.74 -5.45
N GLU A 35 -15.06 3.74 -6.29
CA GLU A 35 -13.84 2.92 -6.27
C GLU A 35 -12.58 3.74 -6.57
N GLU A 36 -12.62 4.58 -7.61
CA GLU A 36 -11.53 5.48 -7.99
C GLU A 36 -11.20 6.47 -6.86
N LYS A 37 -12.22 7.10 -6.27
CA LYS A 37 -12.03 8.02 -5.14
C LYS A 37 -11.39 7.32 -3.94
N SER A 38 -11.84 6.10 -3.63
CA SER A 38 -11.24 5.29 -2.57
C SER A 38 -9.79 4.95 -2.86
N SER A 39 -9.46 4.60 -4.11
CA SER A 39 -8.09 4.34 -4.55
C SER A 39 -7.21 5.57 -4.47
N TRP A 40 -7.73 6.74 -4.86
CA TRP A 40 -7.04 8.02 -4.75
C TRP A 40 -6.68 8.36 -3.31
N VAL A 41 -7.61 8.19 -2.37
CA VAL A 41 -7.33 8.41 -0.94
C VAL A 41 -6.26 7.45 -0.42
N ARG A 42 -6.31 6.17 -0.81
CA ARG A 42 -5.26 5.20 -0.44
C ARG A 42 -3.90 5.60 -0.98
N SER A 43 -3.81 5.99 -2.24
CA SER A 43 -2.56 6.42 -2.87
C SER A 43 -2.01 7.69 -2.23
N ALA A 44 -2.86 8.68 -1.96
CA ALA A 44 -2.46 9.91 -1.28
C ALA A 44 -1.90 9.64 0.13
N ASN A 45 -2.54 8.76 0.89
CA ASN A 45 -2.04 8.35 2.21
C ASN A 45 -0.70 7.61 2.10
N LYS A 46 -0.56 6.70 1.14
CA LYS A 46 0.70 5.99 0.85
C LYS A 46 1.83 6.98 0.58
N ASP A 47 1.60 7.96 -0.29
CA ASP A 47 2.60 8.97 -0.65
C ASP A 47 2.98 9.85 0.55
N LEU A 48 2.01 10.22 1.38
CA LEU A 48 2.27 10.99 2.60
C LEU A 48 3.12 10.18 3.59
N ILE A 49 2.75 8.92 3.86
CA ILE A 49 3.51 8.04 4.75
C ILE A 49 4.94 7.87 4.24
N LEU A 50 5.12 7.62 2.95
CA LEU A 50 6.45 7.47 2.34
C LEU A 50 7.34 8.70 2.55
N ARG A 51 6.77 9.91 2.53
CA ARG A 51 7.51 11.15 2.80
C ARG A 51 7.83 11.36 4.29
N LEU A 52 7.07 10.75 5.20
CA LEU A 52 7.31 10.80 6.64
C LEU A 52 8.33 9.76 7.11
N LEU A 53 8.42 8.61 6.43
CA LEU A 53 9.33 7.52 6.80
C LEU A 53 10.80 7.95 6.99
N PRO A 54 11.41 8.81 6.14
CA PRO A 54 12.77 9.29 6.37
C PRO A 54 12.97 10.06 7.68
N GLY A 55 11.92 10.74 8.16
CA GLY A 55 11.94 11.40 9.48
C GLY A 55 12.03 10.37 10.60
N LEU A 56 11.23 9.29 10.52
CA LEU A 56 11.32 8.17 11.47
C LEU A 56 12.67 7.45 11.38
N ASP A 57 13.20 7.23 10.19
CA ASP A 57 14.54 6.65 10.00
C ASP A 57 15.63 7.48 10.69
N SER A 58 15.49 8.81 10.67
CA SER A 58 16.42 9.73 11.33
C SER A 58 16.32 9.65 12.85
N LEU A 59 15.12 9.47 13.41
CA LEU A 59 14.92 9.24 14.85
C LEU A 59 15.50 7.89 15.28
N LEU A 60 15.25 6.82 14.51
CA LEU A 60 15.84 5.50 14.76
C LEU A 60 17.37 5.53 14.69
N LEU A 61 17.94 6.32 13.78
CA LEU A 61 19.39 6.53 13.72
C LEU A 61 19.90 7.29 14.95
N ALA A 62 19.18 8.31 15.40
CA ALA A 62 19.52 9.07 16.59
C ALA A 62 19.52 8.18 17.84
N GLU A 63 18.50 7.32 18.00
CA GLU A 63 18.41 6.34 19.09
C GLU A 63 19.65 5.44 19.22
N LYS A 64 20.28 5.06 18.10
CA LYS A 64 21.53 4.27 18.14
C LYS A 64 22.73 5.03 18.73
N HIS A 65 22.67 6.36 18.77
CA HIS A 65 23.76 7.24 19.19
C HIS A 65 23.46 8.01 20.49
N THR A 66 22.26 7.89 21.04
CA THR A 66 21.86 8.52 22.31
C THR A 66 21.05 7.57 23.16
N ASP A 67 21.22 7.63 24.49
CA ASP A 67 20.37 6.88 25.43
C ASP A 67 19.23 7.74 26.00
N ASP A 68 18.86 8.81 25.29
CA ASP A 68 17.77 9.71 25.66
C ASP A 68 16.41 9.01 25.52
N GLU A 69 15.72 8.80 26.65
CA GLU A 69 14.37 8.22 26.70
C GLU A 69 13.35 9.04 25.89
N GLY A 70 13.52 10.35 25.75
CA GLY A 70 12.64 11.21 24.96
C GLY A 70 12.62 10.85 23.47
N VAL A 71 13.76 10.36 22.95
CA VAL A 71 13.85 9.88 21.56
C VAL A 71 13.09 8.56 21.41
N LYS A 72 13.26 7.63 22.37
CA LYS A 72 12.53 6.35 22.40
C LYS A 72 11.01 6.57 22.45
N VAL A 73 10.54 7.43 23.35
CA VAL A 73 9.11 7.80 23.47
C VAL A 73 8.57 8.40 22.17
N SER A 74 9.36 9.24 21.50
CA SER A 74 8.95 9.83 20.22
C SER A 74 8.83 8.77 19.12
N ILE A 75 9.78 7.84 19.03
CA ILE A 75 9.74 6.72 18.08
C ILE A 75 8.50 5.86 18.33
N ASP A 76 8.24 5.47 19.58
CA ASP A 76 7.08 4.67 19.94
C ASP A 76 5.76 5.37 19.56
N HIS A 77 5.68 6.68 19.77
CA HIS A 77 4.50 7.46 19.38
C HIS A 77 4.28 7.46 17.86
N PHE A 78 5.34 7.61 17.06
CA PHE A 78 5.26 7.51 15.60
C PHE A 78 4.82 6.11 15.16
N LEU A 79 5.39 5.06 15.76
CA LEU A 79 5.03 3.67 15.45
C LEU A 79 3.57 3.37 15.83
N ASP A 80 3.06 3.93 16.92
CA ASP A 80 1.65 3.82 17.31
C ASP A 80 0.70 4.49 16.32
N ILE A 81 1.05 5.69 15.84
CA ILE A 81 0.28 6.39 14.81
C ILE A 81 0.27 5.55 13.52
N PHE A 82 1.44 5.05 13.11
CA PHE A 82 1.57 4.21 11.93
C PHE A 82 0.74 2.93 12.05
N ARG A 83 0.77 2.23 13.18
CA ARG A 83 -0.08 1.07 13.44
C ARG A 83 -1.57 1.39 13.33
N LYS A 84 -2.03 2.52 13.86
CA LYS A 84 -3.44 2.96 13.78
C LYS A 84 -3.89 3.23 12.34
N GLU A 85 -2.98 3.74 11.50
CA GLU A 85 -3.24 3.97 10.07
C GLU A 85 -3.11 2.68 9.21
N GLY A 86 -2.71 1.56 9.83
CA GLY A 86 -2.51 0.26 9.18
C GLY A 86 -1.14 0.10 8.53
N VAL A 87 -0.15 0.84 8.99
CA VAL A 87 1.25 0.70 8.60
C VAL A 87 1.94 -0.29 9.54
N GLU A 88 2.58 -1.29 8.96
CA GLU A 88 3.25 -2.37 9.69
C GLU A 88 4.72 -2.48 9.25
N LYS A 89 5.61 -2.75 10.21
CA LYS A 89 7.02 -3.02 9.93
C LYS A 89 7.16 -4.42 9.32
N ILE A 90 8.02 -4.55 8.32
CA ILE A 90 8.44 -5.85 7.77
C ILE A 90 9.49 -6.45 8.71
N GLU A 91 9.22 -7.64 9.27
CA GLU A 91 10.22 -8.39 10.03
C GLU A 91 11.23 -9.03 9.08
N THR A 92 12.51 -8.75 9.31
CA THR A 92 13.59 -9.12 8.38
C THR A 92 14.65 -9.99 9.03
N ILE A 93 15.29 -9.52 10.10
CA ILE A 93 16.43 -10.18 10.74
C ILE A 93 16.07 -11.62 11.16
N GLY A 94 16.86 -12.60 10.70
CA GLY A 94 16.64 -14.02 10.98
C GLY A 94 15.51 -14.68 10.19
N ARG A 95 14.93 -13.99 9.20
CA ARG A 95 13.94 -14.56 8.26
C ARG A 95 14.60 -14.91 6.93
N GLU A 96 13.96 -15.81 6.19
CA GLU A 96 14.30 -16.06 4.78
C GLU A 96 14.07 -14.79 3.95
N PHE A 97 15.00 -14.53 3.04
CA PHE A 97 14.91 -13.42 2.10
C PHE A 97 13.72 -13.61 1.15
N ASN A 98 12.83 -12.62 1.12
CA ASN A 98 11.68 -12.58 0.22
C ASN A 98 11.79 -11.38 -0.74
N PRO A 99 12.04 -11.60 -2.06
CA PRO A 99 12.17 -10.52 -3.05
C PRO A 99 10.93 -9.61 -3.17
N ASN A 100 9.75 -10.06 -2.75
CA ASN A 100 8.54 -9.25 -2.78
C ASN A 100 8.47 -8.23 -1.63
N LEU A 101 9.19 -8.49 -0.53
CA LEU A 101 9.15 -7.70 0.69
C LEU A 101 10.49 -6.99 0.98
N MET A 102 11.58 -7.51 0.42
CA MET A 102 12.95 -7.17 0.78
C MET A 102 13.79 -6.90 -0.47
N GLU A 103 14.71 -5.95 -0.34
CA GLU A 103 15.73 -5.60 -1.31
C GLU A 103 17.10 -5.98 -0.74
N ALA A 104 17.77 -6.96 -1.36
CA ALA A 104 19.11 -7.37 -0.96
C ALA A 104 20.13 -6.35 -1.48
N ILE A 105 20.74 -5.57 -0.58
CA ILE A 105 21.75 -4.56 -0.94
C ILE A 105 23.16 -5.14 -0.96
N SER A 106 23.40 -6.19 -0.17
CA SER A 106 24.69 -6.87 -0.10
C SER A 106 24.53 -8.31 0.37
N THR A 107 25.56 -9.12 0.17
CA THR A 107 25.66 -10.48 0.70
C THR A 107 26.88 -10.61 1.60
N ARG A 108 26.78 -11.39 2.69
CA ARG A 108 27.89 -11.69 3.61
C ARG A 108 27.93 -13.18 3.89
N GLU A 109 29.09 -13.71 4.26
CA GLU A 109 29.21 -15.10 4.71
C GLU A 109 28.21 -15.38 5.84
N GLY A 110 27.43 -16.44 5.68
CA GLY A 110 26.40 -16.85 6.63
C GLY A 110 25.48 -17.92 6.06
N GLU A 111 24.36 -18.15 6.74
CA GLU A 111 23.34 -19.10 6.29
C GLU A 111 22.70 -18.62 4.98
N GLU A 112 22.76 -19.45 3.93
CA GLU A 112 22.29 -19.11 2.59
C GLU A 112 20.82 -18.67 2.62
N GLY A 113 20.54 -17.50 2.07
CA GLY A 113 19.17 -17.00 1.93
C GLY A 113 18.54 -16.46 3.21
N ILE A 114 19.25 -16.42 4.35
CA ILE A 114 18.77 -15.80 5.59
C ILE A 114 19.21 -14.34 5.68
N VAL A 115 18.33 -13.47 6.14
CA VAL A 115 18.67 -12.07 6.40
C VAL A 115 19.52 -11.96 7.67
N LEU A 116 20.75 -11.48 7.50
CA LEU A 116 21.73 -11.30 8.57
C LEU A 116 21.62 -9.92 9.23
N GLU A 117 21.31 -8.89 8.44
CA GLU A 117 21.31 -7.50 8.90
C GLU A 117 20.24 -6.69 8.17
N GLU A 118 19.52 -5.84 8.91
CA GLU A 118 18.60 -4.85 8.36
C GLU A 118 19.31 -3.48 8.29
N ILE A 119 19.55 -3.00 7.08
CA ILE A 119 20.13 -1.68 6.83
C ILE A 119 19.05 -0.61 6.92
N LYS A 120 17.87 -0.90 6.35
CA LYS A 120 16.73 0.01 6.35
C LYS A 120 15.44 -0.75 6.54
N VAL A 121 14.63 -0.28 7.49
CA VAL A 121 13.35 -0.89 7.85
C VAL A 121 12.38 -0.88 6.66
N GLY A 122 11.76 -2.01 6.36
CA GLY A 122 10.65 -2.09 5.40
C GLY A 122 9.30 -1.82 6.05
N TYR A 123 8.35 -1.32 5.27
CA TYR A 123 6.98 -1.04 5.74
C TYR A 123 5.92 -1.49 4.73
N MET A 124 4.81 -1.98 5.25
CA MET A 124 3.58 -2.31 4.53
C MET A 124 2.45 -1.39 4.99
N LEU A 125 1.55 -1.04 4.08
CA LEU A 125 0.31 -0.34 4.39
C LEU A 125 -0.87 -1.24 4.01
N LYS A 126 -1.64 -1.69 5.00
CA LYS A 126 -2.83 -2.54 4.81
C LYS A 126 -2.56 -3.75 3.91
N GLY A 127 -1.39 -4.38 4.10
CA GLY A 127 -0.94 -5.56 3.35
C GLY A 127 -0.23 -5.28 2.02
N GLU A 128 -0.14 -4.02 1.58
CA GLU A 128 0.64 -3.64 0.39
C GLU A 128 2.02 -3.12 0.80
N VAL A 129 3.09 -3.62 0.18
CA VAL A 129 4.45 -3.10 0.41
C VAL A 129 4.56 -1.68 -0.10
N ILE A 130 4.82 -0.73 0.80
CA ILE A 130 5.04 0.68 0.43
C ILE A 130 6.53 1.01 0.34
N ARG A 131 7.37 0.30 1.10
CA ARG A 131 8.82 0.41 1.08
C ARG A 131 9.43 -0.96 1.39
N PRO A 132 10.19 -1.58 0.47
CA PRO A 132 10.86 -2.83 0.77
C PRO A 132 11.92 -2.61 1.86
N ALA A 133 12.18 -3.63 2.67
CA ALA A 133 13.26 -3.57 3.63
C ALA A 133 14.60 -3.77 2.92
N GLN A 134 15.60 -2.96 3.24
CA GLN A 134 16.94 -3.13 2.68
C GLN A 134 17.78 -3.98 3.62
N VAL A 135 18.25 -5.12 3.10
CA VAL A 135 18.82 -6.18 3.93
C VAL A 135 20.15 -6.68 3.38
N VAL A 136 20.96 -7.25 4.27
CA VAL A 136 22.14 -8.05 3.94
C VAL A 136 21.77 -9.52 4.07
N VAL A 137 21.96 -10.29 3.00
CA VAL A 137 21.58 -11.71 2.96
C VAL A 137 22.81 -12.59 3.14
N GLY A 138 22.66 -13.69 3.85
CA GLY A 138 23.68 -14.71 4.02
C GLY A 138 23.92 -15.45 2.72
N LYS A 139 25.19 -15.69 2.43
CA LYS A 139 25.64 -16.52 1.33
C LYS A 139 26.64 -17.54 1.86
N GLU A 140 26.45 -18.80 1.49
CA GLU A 140 27.36 -19.87 1.84
C GLU A 140 28.62 -19.78 0.95
N THR A 141 29.79 -19.72 1.57
CA THR A 141 31.07 -19.73 0.85
C THR A 141 31.46 -21.19 0.61
N ASN A 142 31.39 -21.64 -0.64
CA ASN A 142 31.83 -22.97 -1.07
C ASN A 142 33.32 -22.97 -1.45
#